data_AF-A0A957IQ01-F1
#
_entry.id   AF-A0A957IQ01-F1
#
_cell.length_a   1.000
_cell.length_b   1.000
_cell.length_c   1.000
_cell.angle_alpha   90.00
_cell.angle_beta   90.00
_cell.angle_gamma   90.00
#
_symmetry.space_group_name_H-M   'P 1'
#
loop_
_entity.id
_entity.type
_entity.pdbx_description
1 polymer ?
#
loop_
_entity_poly.entity_id
_entity_poly.type
_entity_poly.pdbx_seq_one_letter_code
_entity_poly.pdbx_strand_id
1 'polypeptide(L)'
;MAKKEILINGALGESFSAYRQDKNLYTADGWAPWWQPTQEGEAHWKNRQPVFSAFKLDNRPVQQVSTPFGTHVAGLWQQVPAAPENEYELTVEGQAWSSEDTAPASNLEASDVNLQVGIDPTGGLDPHSPLVVWSELSQPLSHWQTLRVTAVSEANVITIYLKSAPNLPKRQQSVFWRNAFLRPIGRHKRSINIVGTGDTHISLEPERPQPGDLITATISSTRNHEFVALRVKRPDEEEAVVLFRGSTLDEGRTLWRYEFNTDQDGLYEVRFVGDAGARLLSLRLLQVAREVQMVPAGSPRTTYKRVYVLLPPTADLKWLLAAARGSFDGRFTVGFSADDAGLGELENRRVLAVNPHHWPQVLTEAWFKQHYPGAKFTAVVANSPDDLEAWLKGWLDDG
;
A
#
# COMPACT_ATOMS: atom_id res chain seq x y z
N MET A 1 3.67 -10.43 11.81
CA MET A 1 3.28 -9.43 10.81
C MET A 1 4.33 -8.34 10.84
N ALA A 2 4.98 -8.03 9.71
CA ALA A 2 5.94 -6.93 9.65
C ALA A 2 5.23 -5.63 10.07
N LYS A 3 5.85 -4.85 10.95
CA LYS A 3 5.37 -3.53 11.35
C LYS A 3 5.37 -2.64 10.11
N LYS A 4 4.20 -2.32 9.55
CA LYS A 4 4.12 -1.30 8.50
C LYS A 4 4.43 0.06 9.13
N GLU A 5 5.59 0.61 8.82
CA GLU A 5 6.03 1.90 9.32
C GLU A 5 5.35 3.02 8.50
N ILE A 6 4.48 3.78 9.17
CA ILE A 6 3.69 4.86 8.55
C ILE A 6 4.50 6.16 8.45
N LEU A 7 5.34 6.38 9.47
CA LEU A 7 6.21 7.55 9.57
C LEU A 7 7.33 7.47 8.54
N ILE A 8 7.72 8.61 7.99
CA ILE A 8 8.97 8.71 7.23
C ILE A 8 10.09 8.95 8.25
N ASN A 9 11.17 8.16 8.18
CA ASN A 9 12.31 8.25 9.11
C ASN A 9 11.85 8.24 10.58
N GLY A 10 11.04 7.26 10.96
CA GLY A 10 10.55 7.10 12.32
C GLY A 10 11.69 6.91 13.33
N ALA A 11 12.82 6.36 12.88
CA ALA A 11 14.04 6.28 13.69
C ALA A 11 14.52 7.65 14.22
N LEU A 12 14.24 8.76 13.51
CA LEU A 12 14.75 10.12 13.78
C LEU A 12 16.28 10.14 13.92
N GLY A 13 16.94 9.30 13.12
CA GLY A 13 18.38 9.03 13.22
C GLY A 13 19.01 8.54 11.91
N GLU A 14 18.26 8.61 10.81
CA GLU A 14 18.74 8.23 9.47
C GLU A 14 19.31 9.45 8.74
N SER A 15 18.82 9.75 7.53
CA SER A 15 19.24 10.93 6.77
C SER A 15 18.65 12.21 7.37
N PHE A 16 19.40 13.30 7.23
CA PHE A 16 19.04 14.63 7.68
C PHE A 16 19.30 15.65 6.58
N SER A 17 18.48 16.69 6.52
CA SER A 17 18.65 17.79 5.58
C SER A 17 18.32 19.15 6.22
N ALA A 18 18.83 20.22 5.60
CA ALA A 18 18.54 21.57 6.04
C ALA A 18 17.12 21.94 5.62
N TYR A 19 16.24 22.16 6.59
CA TYR A 19 14.87 22.59 6.35
C TYR A 19 14.89 23.95 5.64
N ARG A 20 14.32 23.98 4.43
CA ARG A 20 14.29 25.18 3.56
C ARG A 20 15.65 25.87 3.41
N GLN A 21 16.72 25.07 3.35
CA GLN A 21 18.11 25.51 3.18
C GLN A 21 18.69 26.29 4.37
N ASP A 22 18.01 26.33 5.53
CA ASP A 22 18.56 26.91 6.75
C ASP A 22 19.40 25.88 7.51
N LYS A 23 20.70 26.16 7.65
CA LYS A 23 21.67 25.26 8.31
C LYS A 23 21.45 25.14 9.81
N ASN A 24 20.72 26.06 10.44
CA ASN A 24 20.35 25.97 11.85
C ASN A 24 19.11 25.09 12.06
N LEU A 25 18.43 24.69 10.98
CA LEU A 25 17.22 23.89 10.98
C LEU A 25 17.48 22.54 10.33
N TYR A 26 18.46 21.79 10.84
CA TYR A 26 18.83 20.48 10.28
C TYR A 26 17.98 19.38 10.92
N THR A 27 17.05 18.81 10.14
CA THR A 27 16.05 17.85 10.64
C THR A 27 16.15 16.49 9.95
N ALA A 28 15.70 15.46 10.63
CA ALA A 28 15.54 14.12 10.07
C ALA A 28 14.62 14.21 8.84
N ASP A 29 15.03 13.64 7.71
CA ASP A 29 14.26 13.73 6.47
C ASP A 29 12.84 13.18 6.67
N GLY A 30 11.84 13.90 6.19
CA GLY A 30 10.44 13.63 6.49
C GLY A 30 9.90 14.38 7.70
N TRP A 31 10.71 15.12 8.46
CA TRP A 31 10.27 15.92 9.60
C TRP A 31 10.62 17.39 9.41
N ALA A 32 9.70 18.27 9.79
CA ALA A 32 9.90 19.72 9.73
C ALA A 32 9.90 20.32 11.14
N PRO A 33 10.70 21.37 11.39
CA PRO A 33 10.72 22.05 12.67
C PRO A 33 9.49 22.96 12.83
N TRP A 34 9.14 23.24 14.07
CA TRP A 34 8.23 24.32 14.45
C TRP A 34 8.69 24.94 15.76
N TRP A 35 8.42 26.23 15.94
CA TRP A 35 8.70 26.92 17.20
C TRP A 35 7.77 28.13 17.37
N GLN A 36 7.47 28.46 18.62
CA GLN A 36 6.87 29.73 19.00
C GLN A 36 7.96 30.82 18.95
N PRO A 37 7.78 31.90 18.16
CA PRO A 37 8.75 32.98 18.10
C PRO A 37 8.75 33.82 19.40
N THR A 38 9.91 34.39 19.75
CA THR A 38 10.02 35.44 20.77
C THR A 38 9.12 36.62 20.39
N GLN A 39 8.32 37.12 21.34
CA GLN A 39 7.50 38.31 21.13
C GLN A 39 8.28 39.59 21.47
N GLU A 40 7.90 40.70 20.86
CA GLU A 40 8.50 42.01 21.16
C GLU A 40 8.29 42.36 22.64
N GLY A 41 9.35 42.82 23.31
CA GLY A 41 9.34 43.18 24.72
C GLY A 41 9.54 42.01 25.69
N GLU A 42 9.59 40.75 25.23
CA GLU A 42 9.96 39.62 26.07
C GLU A 42 11.46 39.62 26.39
N ALA A 43 11.83 39.00 27.52
CA ALA A 43 13.22 38.83 27.87
C ALA A 43 13.96 38.02 26.79
N HIS A 44 15.20 38.40 26.47
CA HIS A 44 15.98 37.80 25.38
C HIS A 44 16.19 36.27 25.49
N TRP A 45 16.05 35.71 26.69
CA TRP A 45 16.15 34.28 26.94
C TRP A 45 14.84 33.52 26.67
N LYS A 46 13.72 34.22 26.46
CA LYS A 46 12.39 33.63 26.32
C LYS A 46 12.07 33.29 24.87
N ASN A 47 11.54 32.08 24.63
CA ASN A 47 11.09 31.61 23.32
C ASN A 47 12.12 31.79 22.19
N ARG A 48 13.40 31.61 22.50
CA ARG A 48 14.47 31.72 21.49
C ARG A 48 14.28 30.62 20.45
N GLN A 49 14.54 30.95 19.18
CA GLN A 49 14.58 29.95 18.12
C GLN A 49 15.61 28.88 18.46
N PRO A 50 15.21 27.59 18.56
CA PRO A 50 16.14 26.51 18.80
C PRO A 50 17.02 26.24 17.57
N VAL A 51 18.17 25.64 17.82
CA VAL A 51 18.98 24.98 16.79
C VAL A 51 18.52 23.52 16.69
N PHE A 52 18.28 23.06 15.47
CA PHE A 52 17.96 21.67 15.15
C PHE A 52 19.15 21.03 14.46
N SER A 53 19.53 19.83 14.91
CA SER A 53 20.72 19.15 14.41
C SER A 53 20.61 17.62 14.47
N ALA A 54 21.40 16.96 13.64
CA ALA A 54 21.75 15.56 13.82
C ALA A 54 22.84 15.47 14.90
N PHE A 55 22.52 14.88 16.04
CA PHE A 55 23.45 14.74 17.16
C PHE A 55 23.80 13.27 17.39
N LYS A 56 25.04 12.97 17.74
CA LYS A 56 25.47 11.60 18.05
C LYS A 56 25.35 11.33 19.55
N LEU A 57 24.36 10.53 19.94
CA LEU A 57 24.13 10.10 21.32
C LEU A 57 23.95 8.58 21.37
N ASP A 58 24.50 7.91 22.38
CA ASP A 58 24.55 6.44 22.47
C ASP A 58 25.10 5.76 21.21
N ASN A 59 26.15 6.37 20.63
CA ASN A 59 26.82 5.93 19.41
C ASN A 59 25.92 5.86 18.14
N ARG A 60 24.78 6.56 18.11
CA ARG A 60 23.93 6.68 16.93
C ARG A 60 23.45 8.11 16.70
N PRO A 61 23.10 8.50 15.46
CA PRO A 61 22.45 9.78 15.21
C PRO A 61 21.06 9.82 15.86
N VAL A 62 20.71 10.97 16.42
CA VAL A 62 19.39 11.32 16.96
C VAL A 62 19.06 12.76 16.57
N GLN A 63 17.78 13.09 16.53
CA GLN A 63 17.34 14.46 16.32
C GLN A 63 17.49 15.26 17.61
N GLN A 64 18.26 16.36 17.55
CA GLN A 64 18.42 17.31 18.64
C GLN A 64 17.62 18.59 18.39
N VAL A 65 17.08 19.17 19.47
CA VAL A 65 16.50 20.51 19.55
C VAL A 65 17.19 21.21 20.72
N SER A 66 17.95 22.28 20.47
CA SER A 66 18.86 22.88 21.46
C SER A 66 18.72 24.39 21.58
N THR A 67 18.66 24.88 22.82
CA THR A 67 18.41 26.29 23.14
C THR A 67 19.18 26.73 24.41
N PRO A 68 20.53 26.59 24.45
CA PRO A 68 21.32 26.90 25.64
C PRO A 68 21.13 28.36 26.08
N PHE A 69 21.02 28.58 27.39
CA PHE A 69 20.70 29.88 28.01
C PHE A 69 19.37 30.47 27.51
N GLY A 70 18.42 29.62 27.13
CA GLY A 70 17.13 30.04 26.63
C GLY A 70 16.03 29.03 26.93
N THR A 71 14.80 29.50 26.80
CA THR A 71 13.60 28.67 26.76
C THR A 71 13.05 28.65 25.34
N HIS A 72 12.21 27.67 25.05
CA HIS A 72 11.50 27.55 23.79
C HIS A 72 10.17 26.86 24.01
N VAL A 73 9.25 27.01 23.06
CA VAL A 73 8.14 26.06 22.84
C VAL A 73 8.27 25.62 21.40
N ALA A 74 8.76 24.40 21.19
CA ALA A 74 9.21 23.97 19.87
C ALA A 74 9.30 22.45 19.75
N GLY A 75 9.41 21.98 18.52
CA GLY A 75 9.75 20.61 18.21
C GLY A 75 9.60 20.33 16.72
N LEU A 76 9.07 19.16 16.39
CA LEU A 76 9.00 18.66 15.02
C LEU A 76 7.58 18.25 14.66
N TRP A 77 7.27 18.21 13.38
CA TRP A 77 6.01 17.69 12.87
C TRP A 77 6.17 16.90 11.57
N GLN A 78 5.22 16.00 11.34
CA GLN A 78 5.08 15.22 10.11
C GLN A 78 3.60 14.89 9.85
N GLN A 79 3.13 15.13 8.63
CA GLN A 79 1.83 14.66 8.16
C GLN A 79 1.95 13.26 7.57
N VAL A 80 0.97 12.41 7.87
CA VAL A 80 0.93 11.03 7.40
C VAL A 80 -0.45 10.65 6.89
N PRO A 81 -0.55 9.72 5.93
CA PRO A 81 -1.84 9.23 5.49
C PRO A 81 -2.56 8.49 6.63
N ALA A 82 -3.86 8.73 6.75
CA ALA A 82 -4.75 8.11 7.70
C ALA A 82 -6.08 7.72 7.03
N ALA A 83 -6.92 6.93 7.70
CA ALA A 83 -8.31 6.78 7.30
C ALA A 83 -9.20 7.29 8.44
N PRO A 84 -10.23 8.12 8.18
CA PRO A 84 -11.13 8.60 9.21
C PRO A 84 -11.73 7.47 10.05
N GLU A 85 -11.94 7.76 11.33
CA GLU A 85 -12.45 6.84 12.37
C GLU A 85 -11.47 5.74 12.78
N ASN A 86 -10.26 5.68 12.20
CA ASN A 86 -9.22 4.79 12.73
C ASN A 86 -8.62 5.38 13.99
N GLU A 87 -8.39 4.55 15.00
CA GLU A 87 -7.61 4.92 16.17
C GLU A 87 -6.12 4.65 15.90
N TYR A 88 -5.28 5.64 16.19
CA TYR A 88 -3.83 5.57 16.03
C TYR A 88 -3.15 5.69 17.39
N GLU A 89 -2.07 4.92 17.54
CA GLU A 89 -1.16 5.02 18.67
C GLU A 89 0.21 5.51 18.19
N LEU A 90 0.66 6.61 18.78
CA LEU A 90 1.99 7.15 18.61
C LEU A 90 2.83 6.84 19.85
N THR A 91 4.04 6.34 19.62
CA THR A 91 5.08 6.20 20.65
C THR A 91 6.38 6.82 20.17
N VAL A 92 7.08 7.56 21.02
CA VAL A 92 8.39 8.18 20.68
C VAL A 92 9.28 8.15 21.91
N GLU A 93 10.58 7.88 21.73
CA GLU A 93 11.55 8.03 22.81
C GLU A 93 12.10 9.46 22.86
N GLY A 94 12.02 10.08 24.03
CA GLY A 94 12.59 11.39 24.30
C GLY A 94 13.53 11.35 25.51
N GLN A 95 14.57 12.18 25.47
CA GLN A 95 15.34 12.56 26.65
C GLN A 95 15.71 14.04 26.58
N ALA A 96 16.08 14.64 27.70
CA ALA A 96 16.55 16.02 27.75
C ALA A 96 17.74 16.20 28.68
N TRP A 97 18.62 17.13 28.32
CA TRP A 97 19.64 17.67 29.19
C TRP A 97 19.23 19.08 29.62
N SER A 98 19.14 19.29 30.93
CA SER A 98 18.86 20.58 31.53
C SER A 98 19.72 20.74 32.79
N SER A 99 20.63 21.71 32.81
CA SER A 99 21.58 21.90 33.93
C SER A 99 22.29 23.24 33.88
N GLU A 100 22.70 23.75 35.05
CA GLU A 100 23.63 24.88 35.18
C GLU A 100 25.12 24.49 35.03
N ASP A 101 25.42 23.19 35.14
CA ASP A 101 26.75 22.64 34.94
C ASP A 101 27.11 22.59 33.44
N THR A 102 28.40 22.39 33.13
CA THR A 102 28.93 22.11 31.80
C THR A 102 29.10 20.62 31.50
N ALA A 103 29.11 19.76 32.54
CA ALA A 103 29.25 18.32 32.36
C ALA A 103 28.04 17.74 31.60
N PRO A 104 28.24 17.07 30.45
CA PRO A 104 27.13 16.50 29.67
C PRO A 104 26.24 15.59 30.49
N ALA A 105 24.92 15.68 30.27
CA ALA A 105 23.91 14.91 30.99
C ALA A 105 23.87 15.11 32.52
N SER A 106 24.58 16.11 33.07
CA SER A 106 24.36 16.61 34.43
C SER A 106 22.91 17.12 34.55
N ASN A 107 22.36 17.04 35.75
CA ASN A 107 21.05 17.58 36.11
C ASN A 107 21.13 18.57 37.29
N LEU A 108 22.32 19.15 37.53
CA LEU A 108 22.53 20.16 38.56
C LEU A 108 21.64 21.38 38.30
N GLU A 109 20.71 21.63 39.22
CA GLU A 109 19.72 22.70 39.11
C GLU A 109 18.94 22.65 37.78
N ALA A 110 18.54 21.46 37.35
CA ALA A 110 17.76 21.26 36.13
C ALA A 110 16.44 22.06 36.13
N SER A 111 16.00 22.46 34.94
CA SER A 111 14.65 22.97 34.70
C SER A 111 13.73 21.84 34.25
N ASP A 112 12.42 22.03 34.45
CA ASP A 112 11.43 21.29 33.68
C ASP A 112 11.67 21.50 32.18
N VAL A 113 11.51 20.43 31.41
CA VAL A 113 11.71 20.31 29.97
C VAL A 113 10.39 20.11 29.22
N ASN A 114 9.35 19.62 29.92
CA ASN A 114 7.96 19.56 29.45
C ASN A 114 7.83 18.89 28.08
N LEU A 115 8.37 17.67 27.94
CA LEU A 115 8.26 16.90 26.70
C LEU A 115 6.84 16.37 26.53
N GLN A 116 6.31 16.46 25.30
CA GLN A 116 5.04 15.86 24.89
C GLN A 116 5.13 15.35 23.45
N VAL A 117 4.29 14.37 23.12
CA VAL A 117 4.00 13.96 21.74
C VAL A 117 2.52 14.15 21.47
N GLY A 118 2.16 14.49 20.24
CA GLY A 118 0.79 14.85 19.91
C GLY A 118 0.33 14.35 18.55
N ILE A 119 -0.98 14.21 18.40
CA ILE A 119 -1.65 13.89 17.13
C ILE A 119 -2.74 14.95 16.91
N ASP A 120 -2.66 15.70 15.81
CA ASP A 120 -3.81 16.44 15.28
C ASP A 120 -4.64 15.48 14.40
N PRO A 121 -5.86 15.11 14.83
CA PRO A 121 -6.69 14.14 14.12
C PRO A 121 -7.27 14.68 12.80
N THR A 122 -7.25 16.00 12.60
CA THR A 122 -7.75 16.67 11.39
C THR A 122 -6.66 16.87 10.34
N GLY A 123 -5.40 16.65 10.71
CA GLY A 123 -4.25 16.95 9.84
C GLY A 123 -3.88 18.43 9.80
N GLY A 124 -4.35 19.23 10.77
CA GLY A 124 -3.97 20.64 10.94
C GLY A 124 -2.45 20.82 11.08
N LEU A 125 -1.94 21.98 10.65
CA LEU A 125 -0.53 22.34 10.75
C LEU A 125 -0.22 23.37 11.83
N ASP A 126 -1.23 23.83 12.58
CA ASP A 126 -1.05 24.74 13.72
C ASP A 126 -0.72 23.94 15.00
N PRO A 127 0.54 23.98 15.51
CA PRO A 127 0.91 23.26 16.72
C PRO A 127 0.24 23.80 17.99
N HIS A 128 -0.39 24.98 17.93
CA HIS A 128 -1.14 25.58 19.04
C HIS A 128 -2.64 25.27 19.00
N SER A 129 -3.10 24.53 17.99
CA SER A 129 -4.49 24.13 17.85
C SER A 129 -4.96 23.35 19.09
N PRO A 130 -6.13 23.67 19.65
CA PRO A 130 -6.71 22.90 20.75
C PRO A 130 -7.17 21.50 20.32
N LEU A 131 -7.19 21.21 19.01
CA LEU A 131 -7.53 19.89 18.46
C LEU A 131 -6.38 18.89 18.57
N VAL A 132 -5.15 19.35 18.82
CA VAL A 132 -4.01 18.45 19.01
C VAL A 132 -4.20 17.68 20.32
N VAL A 133 -4.33 16.36 20.21
CA VAL A 133 -4.35 15.46 21.37
C VAL A 133 -2.91 15.23 21.80
N TRP A 134 -2.53 15.77 22.97
CA TRP A 134 -1.19 15.62 23.52
C TRP A 134 -1.12 14.49 24.56
N SER A 135 0.05 13.86 24.65
CA SER A 135 0.40 13.00 25.78
C SER A 135 0.48 13.79 27.09
N GLU A 136 0.47 13.06 28.21
CA GLU A 136 0.93 13.58 29.49
C GLU A 136 2.31 14.23 29.37
N LEU A 137 2.55 15.23 30.21
CA LEU A 137 3.84 15.92 30.32
C LEU A 137 4.90 14.96 30.88
N SER A 138 6.09 15.01 30.30
CA SER A 138 7.22 14.18 30.72
C SER A 138 8.49 15.01 30.98
N GLN A 139 9.27 14.56 31.96
CA GLN A 139 10.54 15.18 32.40
C GLN A 139 11.72 14.20 32.33
N PRO A 140 12.04 13.59 31.17
CA PRO A 140 13.05 12.55 31.08
C PRO A 140 14.47 13.16 31.07
N LEU A 141 14.93 13.61 32.24
CA LEU A 141 16.24 14.22 32.42
C LEU A 141 17.33 13.13 32.38
N SER A 142 18.19 13.20 31.36
CA SER A 142 19.37 12.34 31.18
C SER A 142 19.09 10.83 31.10
N HIS A 143 17.87 10.44 30.76
CA HIS A 143 17.49 9.06 30.46
C HIS A 143 16.42 9.02 29.38
N TRP A 144 16.40 7.95 28.58
CA TRP A 144 15.35 7.78 27.58
C TRP A 144 14.04 7.34 28.23
N GLN A 145 12.95 8.01 27.86
CA GLN A 145 11.60 7.62 28.21
C GLN A 145 10.74 7.52 26.96
N THR A 146 9.90 6.49 26.87
CA THR A 146 8.89 6.38 25.81
C THR A 146 7.66 7.19 26.19
N LEU A 147 7.35 8.22 25.41
CA LEU A 147 6.09 8.95 25.46
C LEU A 147 5.06 8.26 24.56
N ARG A 148 3.78 8.37 24.91
CA ARG A 148 2.68 7.71 24.21
C ARG A 148 1.43 8.60 24.16
N VAL A 149 0.73 8.58 23.05
CA VAL A 149 -0.62 9.16 22.91
C VAL A 149 -1.45 8.35 21.91
N THR A 150 -2.76 8.33 22.11
CA THR A 150 -3.71 7.78 21.13
C THR A 150 -4.68 8.87 20.68
N ALA A 151 -5.12 8.79 19.43
CA ALA A 151 -6.14 9.67 18.88
C ALA A 151 -6.92 8.96 17.76
N VAL A 152 -8.19 9.32 17.60
CA VAL A 152 -9.03 8.86 16.49
C VAL A 152 -8.93 9.89 15.36
N SER A 153 -8.56 9.45 14.16
CA SER A 153 -8.47 10.33 12.99
C SER A 153 -9.84 10.83 12.55
N GLU A 154 -9.90 12.08 12.13
CA GLU A 154 -11.09 12.72 11.55
C GLU A 154 -10.93 12.93 10.04
N ALA A 155 -9.72 12.80 9.52
CA ALA A 155 -9.38 13.04 8.13
C ALA A 155 -8.52 11.92 7.51
N ASN A 156 -8.30 12.01 6.19
CA ASN A 156 -7.42 11.11 5.44
C ASN A 156 -5.93 11.41 5.67
N VAL A 157 -5.62 12.43 6.47
CA VAL A 157 -4.28 12.84 6.89
C VAL A 157 -4.37 13.23 8.36
N ILE A 158 -3.38 12.84 9.15
CA ILE A 158 -3.18 13.35 10.52
C ILE A 158 -1.81 13.99 10.62
N THR A 159 -1.63 14.90 11.56
CA THR A 159 -0.33 15.52 11.84
C THR A 159 0.21 14.99 13.15
N ILE A 160 1.45 14.53 13.13
CA ILE A 160 2.20 14.10 14.30
C ILE A 160 3.06 15.26 14.77
N TYR A 161 3.07 15.51 16.08
CA TYR A 161 3.87 16.55 16.71
C TYR A 161 4.77 15.99 17.80
N LEU A 162 6.02 16.48 17.85
CA LEU A 162 6.92 16.38 18.98
C LEU A 162 7.07 17.76 19.59
N LYS A 163 7.10 17.86 20.92
CA LYS A 163 7.13 19.13 21.64
C LYS A 163 8.05 19.07 22.85
N SER A 164 8.79 20.14 23.04
CA SER A 164 9.49 20.46 24.29
C SER A 164 9.25 21.92 24.65
N ALA A 165 9.15 22.20 25.94
CA ALA A 165 8.76 23.52 26.43
C ALA A 165 9.46 23.88 27.77
N PRO A 166 10.79 24.00 27.81
CA PRO A 166 11.48 24.22 29.06
C PRO A 166 11.15 25.55 29.75
N ASN A 167 11.05 25.51 31.07
CA ASN A 167 10.59 26.64 31.88
C ASN A 167 11.67 27.69 32.17
N LEU A 168 12.94 27.27 32.30
CA LEU A 168 14.05 28.16 32.68
C LEU A 168 15.23 28.06 31.69
N PRO A 169 15.97 29.17 31.48
CA PRO A 169 17.04 29.25 30.50
C PRO A 169 18.36 28.65 31.02
N LYS A 170 18.41 27.33 31.18
CA LYS A 170 19.59 26.63 31.70
C LYS A 170 20.78 26.66 30.74
N ARG A 171 21.99 26.61 31.30
CA ARG A 171 23.24 26.58 30.53
C ARG A 171 23.25 25.42 29.53
N GLN A 172 22.96 24.21 29.99
CA GLN A 172 22.62 23.09 29.13
C GLN A 172 21.11 23.04 28.96
N GLN A 173 20.64 23.07 27.72
CA GLN A 173 19.23 22.97 27.41
C GLN A 173 19.06 22.34 26.03
N SER A 174 18.99 21.01 25.99
CA SER A 174 18.86 20.24 24.76
C SER A 174 17.88 19.09 24.94
N VAL A 175 17.08 18.83 23.91
CA VAL A 175 16.15 17.71 23.85
C VAL A 175 16.53 16.82 22.68
N PHE A 176 16.40 15.52 22.87
CA PHE A 176 16.76 14.50 21.89
C PHE A 176 15.57 13.58 21.65
N TRP A 177 15.28 13.30 20.39
CA TRP A 177 14.18 12.44 19.96
C TRP A 177 14.69 11.28 19.13
N ARG A 178 14.10 10.09 19.35
CA ARG A 178 14.41 8.89 18.57
C ARG A 178 13.26 7.88 18.58
N ASN A 179 13.30 6.92 17.65
CA ASN A 179 12.39 5.76 17.64
C ASN A 179 10.89 6.17 17.71
N ALA A 180 10.48 7.14 16.91
CA ALA A 180 9.08 7.44 16.69
C ALA A 180 8.42 6.29 15.92
N PHE A 181 7.27 5.85 16.39
CA PHE A 181 6.50 4.78 15.78
C PHE A 181 5.02 5.09 15.87
N LEU A 182 4.34 5.00 14.73
CA LEU A 182 2.90 5.22 14.61
C LEU A 182 2.26 3.96 14.03
N ARG A 183 1.16 3.51 14.64
CA ARG A 183 0.36 2.39 14.12
C ARG A 183 -1.13 2.62 14.33
N PRO A 184 -2.00 2.10 13.44
CA PRO A 184 -3.40 1.92 13.77
C PRO A 184 -3.53 0.84 14.86
N ILE A 185 -4.49 1.01 15.75
CA ILE A 185 -4.85 0.03 16.78
C ILE A 185 -6.31 -0.38 16.64
N GLY A 186 -6.67 -1.54 17.21
CA GLY A 186 -8.02 -2.08 17.12
C GLY A 186 -8.46 -2.46 15.69
N ARG A 187 -9.77 -2.40 15.45
CA ARG A 187 -10.35 -2.58 14.11
C ARG A 187 -10.06 -1.32 13.30
N HIS A 188 -9.24 -1.46 12.26
CA HIS A 188 -8.86 -0.35 11.39
C HIS A 188 -9.28 -0.63 9.95
N LYS A 189 -9.78 0.42 9.29
CA LYS A 189 -10.00 0.44 7.85
C LYS A 189 -8.65 0.52 7.15
N ARG A 190 -8.46 -0.29 6.09
CA ARG A 190 -7.32 -0.08 5.19
C ARG A 190 -7.59 1.17 4.38
N SER A 191 -6.67 2.11 4.47
CA SER A 191 -6.70 3.36 3.72
C SER A 191 -6.40 3.06 2.24
N ILE A 192 -7.41 3.01 1.38
CA ILE A 192 -7.23 2.92 -0.08
C ILE A 192 -7.05 4.37 -0.59
N ASN A 193 -6.00 5.02 -0.12
CA ASN A 193 -5.96 6.48 -0.17
C ASN A 193 -5.36 6.96 -1.48
N ILE A 194 -6.20 7.54 -2.33
CA ILE A 194 -5.79 8.73 -3.06
C ILE A 194 -5.93 9.86 -2.04
N VAL A 195 -4.82 10.34 -1.49
CA VAL A 195 -4.82 11.58 -0.70
C VAL A 195 -4.52 12.72 -1.67
N GLY A 196 -5.28 13.79 -1.60
CA GLY A 196 -4.88 15.08 -2.17
C GLY A 196 -5.49 16.16 -1.31
N THR A 197 -4.73 17.21 -0.99
CA THR A 197 -5.41 18.51 -0.84
C THR A 197 -6.17 18.69 -2.14
N GLY A 198 -7.49 18.92 -2.14
CA GLY A 198 -8.34 18.77 -3.35
C GLY A 198 -7.93 19.57 -4.59
N ASP A 199 -6.89 20.39 -4.49
CA ASP A 199 -6.19 21.08 -5.56
C ASP A 199 -5.01 20.32 -6.21
N THR A 200 -4.34 19.41 -5.50
CA THR A 200 -3.11 18.71 -5.94
C THR A 200 -3.41 17.29 -6.44
N HIS A 201 -3.01 16.96 -7.66
CA HIS A 201 -3.31 15.69 -8.33
C HIS A 201 -2.06 15.07 -8.93
N ILE A 202 -1.90 13.74 -8.79
CA ILE A 202 -0.81 12.96 -9.38
C ILE A 202 -1.34 12.16 -10.58
N SER A 203 -0.85 12.48 -11.79
CA SER A 203 -1.01 11.65 -13.00
C SER A 203 0.22 10.78 -13.21
N LEU A 204 0.03 9.53 -13.66
CA LEU A 204 1.11 8.55 -13.88
C LEU A 204 0.94 7.94 -15.26
N GLU A 205 2.01 7.91 -16.05
CA GLU A 205 2.04 7.31 -17.39
C GLU A 205 3.23 6.33 -17.50
N PRO A 206 3.00 5.07 -17.92
CA PRO A 206 1.68 4.44 -18.15
C PRO A 206 0.88 4.24 -16.84
N GLU A 207 -0.46 4.21 -16.94
CA GLU A 207 -1.33 4.00 -15.76
C GLU A 207 -1.31 2.55 -15.24
N ARG A 208 -0.98 1.60 -16.11
CA ARG A 208 -0.90 0.15 -15.80
C ARG A 208 0.48 -0.37 -16.21
N PRO A 209 1.53 -0.02 -15.45
CA PRO A 209 2.89 -0.43 -15.76
C PRO A 209 3.14 -1.91 -15.47
N GLN A 210 4.09 -2.45 -16.22
CA GLN A 210 4.71 -3.74 -15.98
C GLN A 210 6.09 -3.56 -15.32
N PRO A 211 6.63 -4.60 -14.67
CA PRO A 211 7.97 -4.54 -14.12
C PRO A 211 9.01 -4.20 -15.20
N GLY A 212 9.84 -3.19 -14.94
CA GLY A 212 10.83 -2.63 -15.83
C GLY A 212 10.39 -1.33 -16.50
N ASP A 213 9.10 -0.96 -16.44
CA ASP A 213 8.61 0.25 -17.08
C ASP A 213 9.11 1.52 -16.37
N LEU A 214 9.44 2.53 -17.18
CA LEU A 214 9.69 3.89 -16.74
C LEU A 214 8.35 4.62 -16.58
N ILE A 215 8.13 5.21 -15.42
CA ILE A 215 6.94 5.99 -15.11
C ILE A 215 7.26 7.47 -15.22
N THR A 216 6.43 8.19 -15.96
CA THR A 216 6.36 9.66 -15.91
C THR A 216 5.26 10.06 -14.93
N ALA A 217 5.63 10.71 -13.83
CA ALA A 217 4.70 11.29 -12.88
C ALA A 217 4.55 12.79 -13.16
N THR A 218 3.32 13.23 -13.41
CA THR A 218 2.98 14.65 -13.57
C THR A 218 2.07 15.07 -12.42
N ILE A 219 2.56 16.00 -11.61
CA ILE A 219 1.81 16.56 -10.48
C ILE A 219 1.28 17.92 -10.89
N SER A 220 -0.02 18.15 -10.69
CA SER A 220 -0.67 19.43 -10.96
C SER A 220 -1.29 20.00 -9.69
N SER A 221 -1.11 21.29 -9.44
CA SER A 221 -1.78 22.02 -8.35
C SER A 221 -2.22 23.41 -8.79
N THR A 222 -3.31 23.92 -8.21
CA THR A 222 -3.69 25.35 -8.35
C THR A 222 -2.84 26.27 -7.49
N ARG A 223 -2.09 25.71 -6.51
CA ARG A 223 -1.14 26.43 -5.67
C ARG A 223 0.28 26.06 -6.08
N ASN A 224 1.16 27.06 -6.11
CA ASN A 224 2.58 26.79 -6.20
C ASN A 224 3.08 26.35 -4.82
N HIS A 225 3.59 25.12 -4.73
CA HIS A 225 4.19 24.57 -3.53
C HIS A 225 5.72 24.64 -3.65
N GLU A 226 6.36 25.30 -2.69
CA GLU A 226 7.82 25.34 -2.62
C GLU A 226 8.39 24.14 -1.87
N PHE A 227 9.68 23.84 -2.08
CA PHE A 227 10.40 22.74 -1.41
C PHE A 227 9.72 21.37 -1.57
N VAL A 228 9.20 21.11 -2.77
CA VAL A 228 8.49 19.88 -3.10
C VAL A 228 9.39 18.80 -3.65
N ALA A 229 9.00 17.56 -3.40
CA ALA A 229 9.63 16.37 -3.95
C ALA A 229 8.58 15.28 -4.21
N LEU A 230 8.95 14.32 -5.04
CA LEU A 230 8.21 13.08 -5.20
C LEU A 230 9.01 11.97 -4.53
N ARG A 231 8.38 11.26 -3.58
CA ARG A 231 8.92 10.06 -2.94
C ARG A 231 8.12 8.86 -3.41
N VAL A 232 8.82 7.76 -3.68
CA VAL A 232 8.21 6.56 -4.25
C VAL A 232 8.69 5.38 -3.45
N LYS A 233 7.81 4.84 -2.61
CA LYS A 233 8.10 3.64 -1.83
C LYS A 233 7.78 2.40 -2.66
N ARG A 234 8.76 1.51 -2.76
CA ARG A 234 8.69 0.24 -3.50
C ARG A 234 7.95 -0.82 -2.66
N PRO A 235 7.52 -1.94 -3.29
CA PRO A 235 6.85 -3.03 -2.58
C PRO A 235 7.69 -3.71 -1.48
N ASP A 236 9.01 -3.64 -1.60
CA ASP A 236 9.99 -4.10 -0.59
C ASP A 236 10.25 -3.08 0.54
N GLU A 237 9.47 -1.98 0.56
CA GLU A 237 9.56 -0.87 1.50
C GLU A 237 10.80 0.04 1.34
N GLU A 238 11.63 -0.17 0.31
CA GLU A 238 12.73 0.74 -0.04
C GLU A 238 12.23 1.96 -0.85
N GLU A 239 13.04 3.02 -0.91
CA GLU A 239 12.74 4.18 -1.77
C GLU A 239 13.28 3.96 -3.19
N ALA A 240 12.47 4.28 -4.19
CA ALA A 240 12.91 4.31 -5.58
C ALA A 240 13.72 5.58 -5.86
N VAL A 241 14.63 5.49 -6.83
CA VAL A 241 15.31 6.67 -7.37
C VAL A 241 14.33 7.46 -8.22
N VAL A 242 14.12 8.72 -7.85
CA VAL A 242 13.22 9.65 -8.55
C VAL A 242 14.01 10.80 -9.15
N LEU A 243 13.78 11.08 -10.43
CA LEU A 243 14.43 12.15 -11.18
C LEU A 243 13.45 13.29 -11.40
N PHE A 244 13.77 14.48 -10.89
CA PHE A 244 13.02 15.69 -11.21
C PHE A 244 13.35 16.17 -12.64
N ARG A 245 12.32 16.37 -13.46
CA ARG A 245 12.44 16.81 -14.86
C ARG A 245 12.13 18.28 -15.07
N GLY A 246 11.60 18.95 -14.05
CA GLY A 246 11.31 20.38 -14.08
C GLY A 246 9.88 20.69 -13.69
N SER A 247 9.59 21.98 -13.63
CA SER A 247 8.27 22.51 -13.34
C SER A 247 7.88 23.58 -14.35
N THR A 248 6.60 23.65 -14.69
CA THR A 248 6.04 24.66 -15.59
C THR A 248 4.79 25.27 -14.96
N LEU A 249 4.41 26.44 -15.47
CA LEU A 249 3.10 27.03 -15.19
C LEU A 249 2.26 26.88 -16.45
N ASP A 250 1.11 26.22 -16.33
CA ASP A 250 0.22 25.91 -17.46
C ASP A 250 -1.22 26.22 -17.05
N GLU A 251 -1.91 27.06 -17.81
CA GLU A 251 -3.30 27.48 -17.56
C GLU A 251 -3.61 27.87 -16.09
N GLY A 252 -2.65 28.50 -15.40
CA GLY A 252 -2.80 28.93 -14.00
C GLY A 252 -2.61 27.80 -12.97
N ARG A 253 -2.17 26.61 -13.40
CA ARG A 253 -1.75 25.50 -12.53
C ARG A 253 -0.23 25.34 -12.60
N THR A 254 0.38 25.02 -11.46
CA THR A 254 1.78 24.61 -11.44
C THR A 254 1.86 23.11 -11.71
N LEU A 255 2.71 22.73 -12.65
CA LEU A 255 3.01 21.35 -13.00
C LEU A 255 4.43 21.01 -12.58
N TRP A 256 4.62 19.85 -11.95
CA TRP A 256 5.94 19.26 -11.69
C TRP A 256 6.02 17.89 -12.36
N ARG A 257 7.11 17.63 -13.08
CA ARG A 257 7.35 16.34 -13.74
C ARG A 257 8.50 15.60 -13.09
N TYR A 258 8.27 14.33 -12.82
CA TYR A 258 9.25 13.40 -12.27
C TYR A 258 9.25 12.09 -13.05
N GLU A 259 10.36 11.36 -12.98
CA GLU A 259 10.49 10.02 -13.57
C GLU A 259 11.08 9.04 -12.57
N PHE A 260 10.60 7.78 -12.59
CA PHE A 260 11.15 6.68 -11.80
C PHE A 260 10.86 5.34 -12.47
N ASN A 261 11.64 4.29 -12.16
CA ASN A 261 11.44 2.95 -12.71
C ASN A 261 10.62 2.07 -11.76
N THR A 262 9.85 1.13 -12.32
CA THR A 262 9.06 0.15 -11.58
C THR A 262 9.66 -1.25 -11.74
N ASP A 263 10.69 -1.57 -10.99
CA ASP A 263 11.50 -2.77 -11.17
C ASP A 263 10.91 -4.08 -10.57
N GLN A 264 9.84 -3.98 -9.78
CA GLN A 264 9.22 -5.10 -9.08
C GLN A 264 7.71 -5.18 -9.35
N ASP A 265 7.18 -6.40 -9.31
CA ASP A 265 5.73 -6.62 -9.22
C ASP A 265 5.24 -6.23 -7.82
N GLY A 266 4.16 -5.44 -7.73
CA GLY A 266 3.57 -5.08 -6.45
C GLY A 266 2.99 -3.67 -6.41
N LEU A 267 2.67 -3.24 -5.19
CA LEU A 267 2.05 -1.94 -4.93
C LEU A 267 3.11 -0.92 -4.54
N TYR A 268 3.28 0.09 -5.38
CA TYR A 268 4.13 1.25 -5.12
C TYR A 268 3.30 2.36 -4.47
N GLU A 269 3.91 3.09 -3.54
CA GLU A 269 3.30 4.24 -2.89
C GLU A 269 3.97 5.53 -3.34
N VAL A 270 3.27 6.32 -4.14
CA VAL A 270 3.78 7.56 -4.73
C VAL A 270 3.28 8.74 -3.92
N ARG A 271 4.17 9.42 -3.19
CA ARG A 271 3.85 10.58 -2.36
C ARG A 271 4.45 11.86 -2.96
N PHE A 272 3.60 12.81 -3.28
CA PHE A 272 4.03 14.18 -3.51
C PHE A 272 4.05 14.92 -2.18
N VAL A 273 5.22 15.41 -1.80
CA VAL A 273 5.50 15.93 -0.47
C VAL A 273 6.14 17.30 -0.53
N GLY A 274 5.93 18.10 0.52
CA GLY A 274 6.64 19.35 0.76
C GLY A 274 7.49 19.27 2.03
N ASP A 275 8.26 20.32 2.31
CA ASP A 275 8.92 20.52 3.59
C ASP A 275 9.85 19.33 3.97
N ALA A 276 10.72 18.95 3.03
CA ALA A 276 11.63 17.79 3.14
C ALA A 276 10.93 16.43 3.40
N GLY A 277 9.65 16.31 3.05
CA GLY A 277 8.85 15.11 3.25
C GLY A 277 7.88 15.20 4.43
N ALA A 278 7.96 16.25 5.24
CA ALA A 278 7.09 16.43 6.39
C ALA A 278 5.64 16.72 6.01
N ARG A 279 5.42 17.41 4.89
CA ARG A 279 4.07 17.74 4.43
C ARG A 279 3.61 16.74 3.38
N LEU A 280 2.44 16.13 3.59
CA LEU A 280 1.82 15.28 2.59
C LEU A 280 0.86 16.11 1.74
N LEU A 281 1.22 16.35 0.47
CA LEU A 281 0.40 17.13 -0.46
C LEU A 281 -0.53 16.24 -1.27
N SER A 282 -0.02 15.11 -1.74
CA SER A 282 -0.82 14.08 -2.40
C SER A 282 -0.17 12.69 -2.29
N LEU A 283 -0.99 11.64 -2.35
CA LEU A 283 -0.59 10.24 -2.36
C LEU A 283 -1.40 9.52 -3.42
N ARG A 284 -0.73 8.71 -4.25
CA ARG A 284 -1.36 7.79 -5.21
C ARG A 284 -0.68 6.42 -5.10
N LEU A 285 -1.50 5.38 -5.05
CA LEU A 285 -1.03 4.00 -5.14
C LEU A 285 -0.90 3.60 -6.61
N LEU A 286 0.19 2.92 -6.95
CA LEU A 286 0.47 2.42 -8.29
C LEU A 286 0.65 0.90 -8.23
N GLN A 287 -0.29 0.15 -8.80
CA GLN A 287 -0.15 -1.29 -8.95
C GLN A 287 0.68 -1.58 -10.20
N VAL A 288 1.83 -2.22 -9.99
CA VAL A 288 2.67 -2.76 -11.05
C VAL A 288 2.42 -4.26 -11.10
N ALA A 289 2.05 -4.77 -12.27
CA ALA A 289 1.80 -6.20 -12.43
C ALA A 289 2.07 -6.60 -13.87
N ARG A 290 2.73 -7.75 -14.06
CA ARG A 290 2.73 -8.43 -15.35
C ARG A 290 1.30 -8.75 -15.77
N GLU A 291 0.93 -8.43 -17.01
CA GLU A 291 -0.34 -8.91 -17.56
C GLU A 291 -0.30 -10.44 -17.63
N VAL A 292 -1.07 -11.10 -16.76
CA VAL A 292 -1.39 -12.50 -16.93
C VAL A 292 -2.60 -12.55 -17.84
N GLN A 293 -2.42 -13.00 -19.09
CA GLN A 293 -3.54 -13.25 -19.99
C GLN A 293 -4.46 -14.31 -19.36
N MET A 294 -5.57 -13.87 -18.77
CA MET A 294 -6.59 -14.77 -18.25
C MET A 294 -7.30 -15.42 -19.43
N VAL A 295 -7.05 -16.70 -19.68
CA VAL A 295 -7.89 -17.52 -20.54
C VAL A 295 -9.21 -17.73 -19.79
N PRO A 296 -10.38 -17.31 -20.32
CA PRO A 296 -11.66 -17.55 -19.67
C PRO A 296 -11.85 -19.05 -19.41
N ALA A 297 -12.17 -19.41 -18.17
CA ALA A 297 -12.34 -20.80 -17.77
C ALA A 297 -13.44 -21.47 -18.63
N GLY A 298 -13.08 -22.47 -19.44
CA GLY A 298 -14.02 -23.26 -20.25
C GLY A 298 -13.87 -23.11 -21.76
N SER A 299 -13.22 -22.04 -22.24
CA SER A 299 -12.94 -21.84 -23.67
C SER A 299 -11.72 -22.67 -24.11
N PRO A 300 -11.84 -23.56 -25.12
CA PRO A 300 -10.67 -24.29 -25.60
C PRO A 300 -9.69 -23.37 -26.33
N ARG A 301 -8.39 -23.73 -26.32
CA ARG A 301 -7.35 -23.06 -27.15
C ARG A 301 -7.72 -22.99 -28.64
N THR A 302 -8.53 -23.94 -29.13
CA THR A 302 -9.01 -23.99 -30.51
C THR A 302 -10.45 -24.47 -30.52
N THR A 303 -11.33 -23.70 -31.15
CA THR A 303 -12.75 -24.03 -31.32
C THR A 303 -12.89 -25.04 -32.48
N TYR A 304 -13.30 -26.26 -32.17
CA TYR A 304 -13.67 -27.27 -33.15
C TYR A 304 -14.76 -28.18 -32.58
N LYS A 305 -15.50 -28.86 -33.47
CA LYS A 305 -16.57 -29.80 -33.11
C LYS A 305 -16.03 -30.95 -32.27
N ARG A 306 -16.69 -31.27 -31.15
CA ARG A 306 -16.33 -32.40 -30.28
C ARG A 306 -17.48 -33.38 -30.17
N VAL A 307 -17.15 -34.64 -30.41
CA VAL A 307 -18.07 -35.78 -30.26
C VAL A 307 -17.55 -36.65 -29.13
N TYR A 308 -18.40 -36.92 -28.15
CA TYR A 308 -18.11 -37.80 -27.02
C TYR A 308 -18.99 -39.05 -27.12
N VAL A 309 -18.38 -40.21 -27.28
CA VAL A 309 -19.02 -41.52 -27.20
C VAL A 309 -19.07 -41.94 -25.74
N LEU A 310 -20.25 -41.87 -25.16
CA LEU A 310 -20.50 -42.15 -23.75
C LEU A 310 -20.94 -43.61 -23.59
N LEU A 311 -20.04 -44.44 -23.04
CA LEU A 311 -20.30 -45.85 -22.77
C LEU A 311 -21.01 -46.02 -21.42
N PRO A 312 -21.94 -47.00 -21.30
CA PRO A 312 -22.63 -47.26 -20.04
C PRO A 312 -21.70 -47.92 -19.01
N PRO A 313 -22.00 -47.82 -17.71
CA PRO A 313 -21.21 -48.46 -16.65
C PRO A 313 -21.11 -49.99 -16.79
N THR A 314 -22.03 -50.60 -17.53
CA THR A 314 -22.05 -52.04 -17.81
C THR A 314 -21.17 -52.46 -19.00
N ALA A 315 -20.58 -51.51 -19.74
CA ALA A 315 -19.72 -51.81 -20.88
C ALA A 315 -18.40 -52.46 -20.45
N ASP A 316 -18.09 -53.61 -21.05
CA ASP A 316 -16.82 -54.30 -20.84
C ASP A 316 -15.73 -53.82 -21.83
N LEU A 317 -14.55 -54.44 -21.75
CA LEU A 317 -13.43 -54.11 -22.63
C LEU A 317 -13.75 -54.27 -24.13
N LYS A 318 -14.65 -55.19 -24.51
CA LYS A 318 -15.01 -55.40 -25.92
C LYS A 318 -15.80 -54.21 -26.45
N TRP A 319 -16.73 -53.69 -25.65
CA TRP A 319 -17.47 -52.47 -25.96
C TRP A 319 -16.56 -51.25 -26.07
N LEU A 320 -15.58 -51.11 -25.17
CA LEU A 320 -14.60 -50.03 -25.24
C LEU A 320 -13.75 -50.11 -26.51
N LEU A 321 -13.27 -51.29 -26.88
CA LEU A 321 -12.48 -51.50 -28.09
C LEU A 321 -13.29 -51.22 -29.37
N ALA A 322 -14.55 -51.67 -29.42
CA ALA A 322 -15.46 -51.37 -30.52
C ALA A 322 -15.71 -49.87 -30.66
N ALA A 323 -15.97 -49.18 -29.55
CA ALA A 323 -16.14 -47.73 -29.53
C ALA A 323 -14.89 -47.00 -30.02
N ALA A 324 -13.70 -47.40 -29.57
CA ALA A 324 -12.43 -46.82 -29.98
C ALA A 324 -12.14 -47.03 -31.48
N ARG A 325 -12.39 -48.25 -32.00
CA ARG A 325 -12.24 -48.56 -33.43
C ARG A 325 -13.22 -47.77 -34.29
N GLY A 326 -14.48 -47.71 -33.89
CA GLY A 326 -15.51 -46.98 -34.63
C GLY A 326 -15.32 -45.47 -34.60
N SER A 327 -14.69 -44.95 -33.55
CA SER A 327 -14.41 -43.52 -33.36
C SER A 327 -13.11 -43.03 -34.00
N PHE A 328 -12.25 -43.94 -34.48
CA PHE A 328 -10.87 -43.60 -34.86
C PHE A 328 -10.81 -42.56 -35.97
N ASP A 329 -11.55 -42.76 -37.06
CA ASP A 329 -11.51 -41.86 -38.23
C ASP A 329 -12.11 -40.50 -37.91
N GLY A 330 -13.20 -40.48 -37.13
CA GLY A 330 -13.86 -39.26 -36.66
C GLY A 330 -13.13 -38.53 -35.53
N ARG A 331 -12.08 -39.13 -34.96
CA ARG A 331 -11.34 -38.64 -33.78
C ARG A 331 -12.25 -38.34 -32.59
N PHE A 332 -13.28 -39.15 -32.37
CA PHE A 332 -14.21 -38.94 -31.25
C PHE A 332 -13.55 -39.32 -29.92
N THR A 333 -13.97 -38.65 -28.85
CA THR A 333 -13.55 -38.98 -27.49
C THR A 333 -14.42 -40.12 -26.98
N VAL A 334 -13.83 -41.15 -26.38
CA VAL A 334 -14.57 -42.27 -25.78
C VAL A 334 -14.39 -42.23 -24.27
N GLY A 335 -15.47 -42.36 -23.51
CA GLY A 335 -15.37 -42.43 -22.06
C GLY A 335 -16.67 -42.81 -21.37
N PHE A 336 -16.67 -42.69 -20.04
CA PHE A 336 -17.70 -43.26 -19.15
C PHE A 336 -18.33 -42.21 -18.23
N SER A 337 -18.02 -40.93 -18.41
CA SER A 337 -18.52 -39.85 -17.55
C SER A 337 -19.55 -39.02 -18.29
N ALA A 338 -20.79 -39.02 -17.79
CA ALA A 338 -21.85 -38.17 -18.34
C ALA A 338 -21.50 -36.68 -18.19
N ASP A 339 -20.78 -36.33 -17.13
CA ASP A 339 -20.33 -34.97 -16.87
C ASP A 339 -19.25 -34.56 -17.87
N ASP A 340 -18.25 -35.41 -18.14
CA ASP A 340 -17.22 -35.12 -19.15
C ASP A 340 -17.81 -35.01 -20.56
N ALA A 341 -18.84 -35.80 -20.85
CA ALA A 341 -19.59 -35.71 -22.10
C ALA A 341 -20.35 -34.38 -22.22
N GLY A 342 -20.73 -33.76 -21.10
CA GLY A 342 -21.53 -32.55 -21.00
C GLY A 342 -20.77 -31.27 -20.64
N LEU A 343 -19.49 -31.31 -20.27
CA LEU A 343 -18.74 -30.12 -19.83
C LEU A 343 -18.13 -29.32 -21.01
N GLY A 344 -17.79 -28.05 -20.74
CA GLY A 344 -17.08 -27.13 -21.66
C GLY A 344 -17.96 -26.14 -22.43
N GLU A 345 -17.43 -24.94 -22.69
CA GLU A 345 -18.08 -23.92 -23.54
C GLU A 345 -17.70 -24.17 -25.01
N LEU A 346 -18.49 -25.01 -25.67
CA LEU A 346 -18.21 -25.49 -27.03
C LEU A 346 -19.43 -25.25 -27.90
N GLU A 347 -19.25 -24.56 -29.04
CA GLU A 347 -20.34 -24.27 -29.98
C GLU A 347 -21.00 -25.54 -30.54
N ASN A 348 -20.24 -26.63 -30.70
CA ASN A 348 -20.70 -27.88 -31.32
C ASN A 348 -20.26 -29.11 -30.52
N ARG A 349 -20.95 -29.38 -29.40
CA ARG A 349 -20.76 -30.58 -28.57
C ARG A 349 -21.85 -31.61 -28.86
N ARG A 350 -21.44 -32.82 -29.29
CA ARG A 350 -22.34 -33.96 -29.53
C ARG A 350 -22.02 -35.10 -28.56
N VAL A 351 -23.04 -35.63 -27.89
CA VAL A 351 -22.94 -36.79 -26.99
C VAL A 351 -23.64 -37.97 -27.66
N LEU A 352 -22.87 -38.99 -28.00
CA LEU A 352 -23.37 -40.26 -28.51
C LEU A 352 -23.48 -41.24 -27.34
N ALA A 353 -24.64 -41.31 -26.70
CA ALA A 353 -24.88 -42.14 -25.53
C ALA A 353 -25.20 -43.58 -25.95
N VAL A 354 -24.27 -44.50 -25.70
CA VAL A 354 -24.42 -45.92 -26.04
C VAL A 354 -25.30 -46.61 -25.00
N ASN A 355 -26.35 -47.29 -25.47
CA ASN A 355 -27.30 -48.05 -24.66
C ASN A 355 -27.68 -47.31 -23.37
N PRO A 356 -28.25 -46.09 -23.46
CA PRO A 356 -28.44 -45.20 -22.30
C PRO A 356 -29.38 -45.77 -21.23
N HIS A 357 -30.20 -46.77 -21.60
CA HIS A 357 -31.04 -47.54 -20.69
C HIS A 357 -30.25 -48.41 -19.69
N HIS A 358 -28.94 -48.63 -19.90
CA HIS A 358 -28.06 -49.32 -18.95
C HIS A 358 -27.48 -48.39 -17.86
N TRP A 359 -27.86 -47.11 -17.84
CA TRP A 359 -27.44 -46.18 -16.79
C TRP A 359 -28.38 -46.24 -15.58
N PRO A 360 -27.85 -46.18 -14.33
CA PRO A 360 -28.67 -46.26 -13.10
C PRO A 360 -29.76 -45.19 -12.98
N GLN A 361 -29.49 -44.01 -13.53
CA GLN A 361 -30.48 -42.97 -13.81
C GLN A 361 -30.62 -42.97 -15.33
N VAL A 362 -31.83 -43.09 -15.86
CA VAL A 362 -32.03 -43.12 -17.31
C VAL A 362 -31.45 -41.83 -17.91
N LEU A 363 -30.30 -41.96 -18.59
CA LEU A 363 -29.68 -40.83 -19.28
C LEU A 363 -30.53 -40.49 -20.49
N THR A 364 -31.14 -39.31 -20.47
CA THR A 364 -32.01 -38.81 -21.53
C THR A 364 -31.51 -37.48 -22.06
N GLU A 365 -32.02 -37.09 -23.23
CA GLU A 365 -31.82 -35.74 -23.76
C GLU A 365 -32.26 -34.67 -22.75
N ALA A 366 -33.37 -34.90 -22.02
CA ALA A 366 -33.86 -33.97 -21.01
C ALA A 366 -32.86 -33.78 -19.85
N TRP A 367 -32.18 -34.84 -19.42
CA TRP A 367 -31.13 -34.78 -18.41
C TRP A 367 -29.96 -33.91 -18.88
N PHE A 368 -29.45 -34.13 -20.10
CA PHE A 368 -28.38 -33.30 -20.66
C PHE A 368 -28.82 -31.86 -20.89
N LYS A 369 -30.06 -31.61 -21.31
CA LYS A 369 -30.60 -30.26 -21.47
C LYS A 369 -30.68 -29.50 -20.15
N GLN A 370 -31.01 -30.20 -19.07
CA GLN A 370 -31.10 -29.63 -17.72
C GLN A 370 -29.73 -29.34 -17.11
N HIS A 371 -28.78 -30.27 -17.23
CA HIS A 371 -27.48 -30.20 -16.55
C HIS A 371 -26.37 -29.58 -17.41
N TYR A 372 -26.47 -29.69 -18.73
CA TYR A 372 -25.44 -29.33 -19.70
C TYR A 372 -26.04 -28.69 -20.96
N PRO A 373 -26.69 -27.51 -20.84
CA PRO A 373 -27.33 -26.83 -21.95
C PRO A 373 -26.34 -26.63 -23.11
N GLY A 374 -26.81 -26.89 -24.34
CA GLY A 374 -25.99 -26.85 -25.57
C GLY A 374 -25.35 -28.18 -25.98
N ALA A 375 -25.39 -29.22 -25.14
CA ALA A 375 -25.04 -30.59 -25.60
C ALA A 375 -26.14 -31.11 -26.55
N LYS A 376 -25.77 -31.49 -27.77
CA LYS A 376 -26.65 -32.27 -28.65
C LYS A 376 -26.55 -33.75 -28.25
N PHE A 377 -27.63 -34.33 -27.77
CA PHE A 377 -27.68 -35.72 -27.32
C PHE A 377 -28.23 -36.64 -28.42
N THR A 378 -27.56 -37.77 -28.66
CA THR A 378 -28.01 -38.83 -29.57
C THR A 378 -27.90 -40.17 -28.85
N ALA A 379 -29.02 -40.88 -28.69
CA ALA A 379 -29.01 -42.24 -28.18
C ALA A 379 -28.56 -43.22 -29.27
N VAL A 380 -27.58 -44.07 -28.94
CA VAL A 380 -27.07 -45.14 -29.80
C VAL A 380 -27.50 -46.47 -29.20
N VAL A 381 -28.34 -47.22 -29.91
CA VAL A 381 -28.78 -48.55 -29.47
C VAL A 381 -28.05 -49.60 -30.29
N ALA A 382 -27.25 -50.43 -29.62
CA ALA A 382 -26.44 -51.48 -30.24
C ALA A 382 -26.60 -52.78 -29.43
N ASN A 383 -26.84 -53.90 -30.13
CA ASN A 383 -27.06 -55.20 -29.48
C ASN A 383 -25.74 -55.96 -29.21
N SER A 384 -24.67 -55.60 -29.93
CA SER A 384 -23.34 -56.17 -29.78
C SER A 384 -22.23 -55.12 -29.98
N PRO A 385 -20.99 -55.40 -29.55
CA PRO A 385 -19.85 -54.52 -29.84
C PRO A 385 -19.64 -54.27 -31.34
N ASP A 386 -19.85 -55.29 -32.18
CA ASP A 386 -19.69 -55.14 -33.64
C ASP A 386 -20.75 -54.21 -34.23
N ASP A 387 -21.98 -54.23 -33.71
CA ASP A 387 -23.04 -53.28 -34.10
C ASP A 387 -22.64 -51.84 -33.74
N LEU A 388 -22.05 -51.63 -32.56
CA LEU A 388 -21.58 -50.30 -32.15
C LEU A 388 -20.44 -49.79 -33.04
N GLU A 389 -19.46 -50.65 -33.32
CA GLU A 389 -18.34 -50.30 -34.20
C GLU A 389 -18.86 -49.89 -35.59
N ALA A 390 -19.76 -50.69 -36.17
CA ALA A 390 -20.36 -50.41 -37.47
C ALA A 390 -21.19 -49.13 -37.45
N TRP A 391 -21.99 -48.91 -36.39
CA TRP A 391 -22.81 -47.71 -36.23
C TRP A 391 -21.94 -46.45 -36.19
N LEU A 392 -20.87 -46.45 -35.38
CA LEU A 392 -19.97 -45.29 -35.25
C LEU A 392 -19.19 -45.00 -36.54
N LYS A 393 -18.77 -46.03 -37.30
CA LYS A 393 -18.13 -45.86 -38.62
C LYS A 393 -19.08 -45.30 -39.66
N GLY A 394 -20.34 -45.72 -39.62
CA GLY A 394 -21.38 -45.26 -40.55
C GLY A 394 -22.02 -43.93 -40.16
N TRP A 395 -21.73 -43.41 -38.96
CA TRP A 395 -22.28 -42.16 -38.49
C TRP A 395 -21.61 -40.98 -39.20
N LEU A 396 -22.21 -40.60 -40.32
CA LEU A 396 -21.99 -39.32 -40.98
C LEU A 396 -22.92 -38.31 -40.32
N ASP A 397 -22.31 -37.28 -39.73
CA ASP A 397 -23.08 -36.28 -39.03
C ASP A 397 -23.91 -35.45 -40.01
N ASP A 398 -25.24 -35.43 -39.84
CA ASP A 398 -26.07 -34.38 -40.42
C ASP A 398 -25.74 -33.07 -39.67
N GLY A 399 -25.03 -32.17 -40.38
CA GLY A 399 -24.69 -30.77 -40.04
C GLY A 399 -24.88 -30.31 -38.60
#